data_AF-A0A967C6J9-F1
#
_entry.id   AF-A0A967C6J9-F1
#
_cell.length_a   1.000
_cell.length_b   1.000
_cell.length_c   1.000
_cell.angle_alpha   90.00
_cell.angle_beta   90.00
_cell.angle_gamma   90.00
#
_symmetry.space_group_name_H-M   'P 1'
#
loop_
_entity.id
_entity.type
_entity.pdbx_description
1 polymer ?
#
loop_
_entity_poly.entity_id
_entity_poly.type
_entity_poly.pdbx_seq_one_letter_code
_entity_poly.pdbx_strand_id
1 'polypeptide(L)'
;MLQALSERLAPLGPLEEHRFASSGEEGVNLILRLPGREARLPPLLVGAHYDGPLQSPGADDNASGVAALFGLPPVWWTPIRDPRL
;
A
#
# COMPACT_ATOMS: atom_id res chain seq x y z
N MET A 1 5.16 8.78 9.65
CA MET A 1 4.81 7.48 9.00
C MET A 1 4.49 7.66 7.52
N LEU A 2 3.50 8.50 7.15
CA LEU A 2 3.11 8.75 5.76
C LEU A 2 4.29 8.92 4.79
N GLN A 3 5.20 9.86 5.06
CA GLN A 3 6.39 10.09 4.22
C GLN A 3 7.23 8.83 4.01
N ALA A 4 7.57 8.11 5.09
CA ALA A 4 8.39 6.91 5.02
C ALA A 4 7.69 5.77 4.24
N LEU A 5 6.36 5.68 4.32
CA LEU A 5 5.59 4.73 3.52
C LEU A 5 5.57 5.15 2.05
N SER A 6 5.32 6.42 1.75
CA SER A 6 5.34 6.93 0.37
C SER A 6 6.70 6.71 -0.29
N GLU A 7 7.81 7.00 0.41
CA GLU A 7 9.17 6.77 -0.09
C GLU A 7 9.46 5.29 -0.38
N ARG A 8 8.92 4.38 0.42
CA ARG A 8 9.09 2.92 0.22
C ARG A 8 8.17 2.35 -0.85
N LEU A 9 6.97 2.91 -1.03
CA LEU A 9 5.97 2.42 -1.98
C LEU A 9 6.15 3.00 -3.38
N ALA A 10 6.55 4.26 -3.52
CA ALA A 10 6.68 4.94 -4.80
C ALA A 10 7.61 4.21 -5.81
N PRO A 11 8.71 3.56 -5.40
CA PRO A 11 9.53 2.77 -6.32
C PRO A 11 8.86 1.50 -6.85
N LEU A 12 7.79 1.03 -6.21
CA LEU A 12 7.12 -0.24 -6.56
C LEU A 12 6.08 -0.08 -7.69
N GLY A 13 5.61 1.14 -7.95
CA GLY A 13 4.64 1.41 -9.00
C GLY A 13 3.88 2.73 -8.80
N PRO A 14 2.85 2.99 -9.63
CA PRO A 14 1.99 4.16 -9.50
C PRO A 14 1.35 4.23 -8.10
N LEU A 15 1.77 5.24 -7.34
CA LEU A 15 1.28 5.53 -6.00
C LEU A 15 0.39 6.78 -6.05
N GLU A 16 -0.84 6.66 -5.55
CA GLU A 16 -1.82 7.72 -5.45
C GLU A 16 -2.05 8.08 -3.98
N GLU A 17 -2.08 9.37 -3.66
CA GLU A 17 -2.55 9.88 -2.38
C GLU A 17 -4.02 10.29 -2.51
N HIS A 18 -4.90 9.61 -1.78
CA HIS A 18 -6.32 9.96 -1.70
C HIS A 18 -6.60 10.64 -0.36
N ARG A 19 -6.82 11.96 -0.40
CA ARG A 19 -7.07 12.80 0.77
C ARG A 19 -8.55 12.85 1.11
N PHE A 20 -8.88 12.84 2.39
CA PHE A 20 -10.25 12.90 2.88
C PHE A 20 -10.34 13.60 4.23
N ALA A 21 -11.53 14.08 4.57
CA ALA A 21 -11.85 14.62 5.89
C ALA A 21 -12.94 13.75 6.52
N SER A 22 -12.79 13.38 7.79
CA SER A 22 -13.76 12.59 8.54
C SER A 22 -13.79 13.02 9.99
N SER A 23 -14.99 13.30 10.52
CA SER A 23 -15.17 13.72 11.92
C SER A 23 -14.33 14.93 12.35
N GLY A 24 -14.01 15.83 11.41
CA GLY A 24 -13.17 17.01 11.65
C GLY A 24 -11.66 16.77 11.54
N GLU A 25 -11.23 15.54 11.26
CA GLU A 25 -9.83 15.18 11.08
C GLU A 25 -9.51 14.95 9.60
N GLU A 26 -8.32 15.36 9.17
CA GLU A 26 -7.81 15.12 7.82
C GLU A 26 -7.04 13.80 7.78
N GLY A 27 -7.26 13.02 6.73
CA GLY A 27 -6.61 11.73 6.49
C GLY A 27 -6.11 11.58 5.07
N VAL A 28 -5.18 10.66 4.88
CA VAL A 28 -4.63 10.29 3.56
C VAL A 28 -4.62 8.79 3.43
N ASN A 29 -5.18 8.26 2.35
CA ASN A 29 -4.97 6.87 1.96
C ASN A 29 -3.85 6.81 0.92
N LEU A 30 -2.95 5.84 1.05
CA LEU A 30 -1.94 5.52 0.05
C LEU A 30 -2.44 4.35 -0.80
N ILE A 31 -2.58 4.56 -2.11
CA ILE A 31 -3.10 3.56 -3.04
C ILE A 31 -2.01 3.23 -4.06
N LEU A 32 -1.36 2.08 -3.88
CA LEU A 32 -0.40 1.54 -4.83
C LEU A 32 -1.12 0.62 -5.83
N ARG A 33 -0.98 0.90 -7.13
CA ARG A 33 -1.58 0.09 -8.20
C ARG A 33 -0.50 -0.72 -8.90
N LEU A 34 -0.62 -2.04 -8.89
CA LEU A 34 0.33 -2.94 -9.53
C LEU A 34 -0.34 -3.65 -10.72
N PRO A 35 0.38 -3.86 -11.83
CA PRO A 35 -0.17 -4.59 -12.96
C PRO A 35 -0.37 -6.06 -12.58
N GLY A 36 -1.62 -6.54 -12.73
CA GLY A 36 -1.93 -7.95 -12.64
C GLY A 36 -1.43 -8.73 -13.85
N ARG A 37 -1.31 -10.06 -13.72
CA ARG A 37 -0.93 -10.94 -14.84
C ARG A 37 -2.00 -11.01 -15.94
N GLU A 38 -3.26 -10.87 -15.54
CA GLU A 38 -4.42 -10.95 -16.41
C GLU A 38 -5.29 -9.70 -16.22
N ALA A 39 -5.08 -8.68 -17.06
CA ALA A 39 -5.77 -7.39 -16.94
C ALA A 39 -7.30 -7.46 -17.12
N ARG A 40 -7.84 -8.60 -17.58
CA ARG A 40 -9.30 -8.82 -17.72
C ARG A 40 -9.97 -9.25 -16.43
N LEU A 41 -9.22 -9.74 -15.45
CA LEU A 41 -9.77 -10.14 -14.17
C LEU A 41 -10.01 -8.89 -13.28
N PRO A 42 -10.99 -8.93 -12.38
CA PRO A 42 -11.16 -7.88 -11.38
C PRO A 42 -9.89 -7.71 -10.52
N PRO A 43 -9.58 -6.49 -10.06
CA PRO A 43 -8.43 -6.25 -9.20
C PRO A 43 -8.63 -6.92 -7.83
N LEU A 44 -7.53 -7.40 -7.24
CA LEU A 44 -7.49 -7.80 -5.84
C LEU A 44 -7.06 -6.58 -5.00
N LEU A 45 -7.88 -6.21 -4.01
CA LEU A 45 -7.56 -5.17 -3.05
C LEU A 45 -7.05 -5.82 -1.76
N VAL A 46 -5.87 -5.37 -1.30
CA VAL A 46 -5.30 -5.73 0.00
C VAL A 46 -4.90 -4.43 0.68
N GLY A 47 -5.10 -4.32 2.00
CA GLY A 47 -4.81 -3.09 2.73
C GLY A 47 -4.52 -3.32 4.21
N ALA A 48 -3.87 -2.33 4.81
CA ALA A 48 -3.65 -2.19 6.24
C ALA A 48 -3.73 -0.70 6.59
N HIS A 49 -4.30 -0.37 7.74
CA HIS A 49 -4.27 1.02 8.22
C HIS A 49 -2.92 1.28 8.90
N TYR A 50 -2.44 2.52 8.82
CA TYR A 50 -1.09 2.89 9.26
C TYR A 50 -1.08 4.02 10.29
N ASP A 51 -2.25 4.61 10.55
CA ASP A 51 -2.50 5.40 11.74
C ASP A 51 -2.50 4.50 12.99
N GLY A 52 -2.32 5.12 14.15
CA GLY A 52 -2.28 4.39 15.40
C GLY A 52 -2.46 5.33 16.59
N PRO A 53 -2.75 4.78 17.77
CA PRO A 53 -3.03 5.57 18.96
C PRO A 53 -1.79 6.34 19.42
N LEU A 54 -2.04 7.53 19.99
CA LEU A 54 -0.99 8.36 20.56
C LEU A 54 -0.22 7.58 21.64
N GLN A 55 1.11 7.72 21.65
CA GLN A 55 2.03 7.05 22.60
C GLN A 55 2.09 5.52 22.50
N SER A 56 1.58 4.92 21.43
CA SER A 56 1.75 3.50 21.13
C SER A 56 2.41 3.29 19.77
N PRO A 57 3.31 2.31 19.62
CA PRO A 57 3.81 1.93 18.32
C PRO A 57 2.75 1.21 17.46
N GLY A 58 1.61 0.78 18.02
CA GLY A 58 0.58 0.05 17.28
C GLY A 58 1.12 -1.23 16.65
N ALA A 59 2.02 -1.94 17.34
CA ALA A 59 2.81 -3.02 16.76
C ALA A 59 1.95 -4.12 16.13
N ASP A 60 0.90 -4.56 16.83
CA ASP A 60 -0.07 -5.53 16.32
C ASP A 60 -1.24 -4.87 15.58
N ASP A 61 -1.64 -3.67 16.00
CA ASP A 61 -2.76 -2.89 15.46
C ASP A 61 -2.30 -1.50 14.97
N ASN A 62 -1.89 -1.37 13.69
CA ASN A 62 -1.78 -2.41 12.67
C ASN A 62 -0.45 -2.33 11.91
N ALA A 63 0.63 -2.01 12.63
CA ALA A 63 1.96 -1.97 12.05
C ALA A 63 2.40 -3.36 11.53
N SER A 64 1.93 -4.45 12.15
CA SER A 64 2.14 -5.82 11.70
C SER A 64 1.55 -6.05 10.30
N GLY A 65 0.32 -5.59 10.03
CA GLY A 65 -0.32 -5.67 8.72
C GLY A 65 0.39 -4.84 7.67
N VAL A 66 0.82 -3.62 8.03
CA VAL A 66 1.66 -2.78 7.15
C VAL A 66 2.96 -3.50 6.80
N ALA A 67 3.63 -4.12 7.78
CA ALA A 67 4.85 -4.89 7.56
C ALA A 67 4.61 -6.13 6.68
N ALA A 68 3.49 -6.84 6.88
CA ALA A 68 3.12 -8.01 6.09
C ALA A 68 2.94 -7.67 4.61
N LEU A 69 2.40 -6.48 4.28
CA LEU A 69 2.32 -6.01 2.90
C LEU A 69 3.72 -5.89 2.29
N PHE A 70 4.73 -5.37 2.98
CA PHE A 70 6.10 -5.37 2.45
C PHE A 70 6.76 -6.76 2.42
N GLY A 71 6.26 -7.71 3.21
CA GLY A 71 6.78 -9.07 3.31
C GLY A 71 6.29 -10.04 2.21
N LEU A 72 5.28 -9.66 1.41
CA LEU A 72 4.85 -10.51 0.29
C LEU A 72 6.02 -10.66 -0.70
N PRO A 73 6.22 -11.85 -1.30
CA PRO A 73 7.41 -12.09 -2.10
C PRO A 73 7.45 -11.20 -3.35
N PRO A 74 8.63 -10.84 -3.89
CA PRO A 74 8.79 -9.96 -5.05
C PRO A 74 7.93 -10.33 -6.25
N VAL A 75 7.59 -11.61 -6.43
CA VAL A 75 6.69 -12.09 -7.50
C VAL A 75 5.29 -11.44 -7.49
N TRP A 76 4.86 -10.86 -6.37
CA TRP A 76 3.61 -10.11 -6.22
C TRP A 76 3.77 -8.63 -6.58
N TRP A 77 5.00 -8.11 -6.53
CA TRP A 77 5.33 -6.69 -6.75
C TRP A 77 6.03 -6.43 -8.07
N THR A 78 6.62 -7.46 -8.68
CA THR A 78 7.42 -7.32 -9.90
C THR A 78 6.49 -7.28 -11.10
N PRO A 79 6.49 -6.21 -11.91
CA PRO A 79 5.79 -6.19 -13.17
C PRO A 79 6.28 -7.35 -14.04
N ILE A 80 5.37 -8.15 -14.59
CA ILE A 80 5.74 -9.13 -15.61
C ILE A 80 6.27 -8.35 -16.81
N ARG A 81 7.55 -8.52 -17.13
CA ARG A 81 8.07 -8.17 -18.46
C ARG A 81 7.46 -9.18 -19.43
N ASP A 82 6.60 -8.74 -20.35
CA ASP A 82 6.13 -9.62 -21.42
C ASP A 82 7.36 -10.04 -22.25
N PRO A 83 7.70 -11.33 -22.36
CA PRO A 83 8.80 -11.77 -23.22
C PRO A 83 8.51 -11.60 -24.72
N ARG A 84 7.33 -11.10 -25.11
CA ARG A 84 6.92 -10.80 -26.49
C ARG A 84 6.94 -9.31 -26.83
N LEU A 85 7.42 -8.46 -25.92
CA LEU A 85 7.77 -7.06 -26.18
C LEU A 85 9.29 -6.87 -26.21
#